data_AF-A0A5D0IEJ3-F1
#
_entry.id   AF-A0A5D0IEJ3-F1
#
_cell.length_a   1.000
_cell.length_b   1.000
_cell.length_c   1.000
_cell.angle_alpha   90.00
_cell.angle_beta   90.00
_cell.angle_gamma   90.00
#
_symmetry.space_group_name_H-M   'P 1'
#
loop_
_entity.id
_entity.type
_entity.pdbx_description
1 polymer ?
#
loop_
_entity_poly.entity_id
_entity_poly.type
_entity_poly.pdbx_seq_one_letter_code
_entity_poly.pdbx_strand_id
1 'polypeptide(L)'
;INNNNNIYLSGYFGRDVFSIEDTFENTYGNTVLNFRWNHLFSDKLFSNLSLIYSDYDYNLKLNFVEFDWISGIRNFNIKYDFKHYINNKIKLQYGIN
;
A
#
# COMPACT_ATOMS: atom_id res chain seq x y z
N ILE A 1 19.30 -4.91 8.23
CA ILE A 1 20.40 -4.07 7.67
C ILE A 1 21.46 -3.78 8.72
N ASN A 2 21.05 -3.50 9.96
CA ASN A 2 21.85 -3.64 11.17
C ASN A 2 20.88 -3.78 12.36
N ASN A 3 21.38 -3.81 13.60
CA ASN A 3 20.55 -3.96 14.80
C ASN A 3 19.52 -2.84 15.00
N ASN A 4 19.76 -1.66 14.40
CA ASN A 4 18.90 -0.49 14.56
C ASN A 4 17.97 -0.27 13.35
N ASN A 5 18.06 -1.11 12.30
CA ASN A 5 17.35 -0.90 11.05
C ASN A 5 16.73 -2.19 10.53
N ASN A 6 15.41 -2.25 10.63
CA ASN A 6 14.59 -3.32 10.08
C ASN A 6 13.76 -2.77 8.93
N ILE A 7 13.97 -3.33 7.73
CA ILE A 7 13.22 -2.98 6.54
C ILE A 7 12.36 -4.18 6.15
N TYR A 8 11.13 -3.87 5.77
CA TYR A 8 10.15 -4.82 5.28
C TYR A 8 9.64 -4.30 3.93
N LEU A 9 9.57 -5.19 2.96
CA LEU A 9 8.93 -4.94 1.69
C LEU A 9 7.90 -6.04 1.49
N SER A 10 6.65 -5.63 1.33
CA SER A 10 5.54 -6.54 1.06
C SER A 10 4.69 -5.97 -0.06
N GLY A 11 4.15 -6.83 -0.90
CA GLY A 11 3.24 -6.40 -1.94
C GLY A 11 2.24 -7.48 -2.28
N TYR A 12 1.21 -7.07 -2.98
CA TYR A 12 0.20 -7.93 -3.57
C TYR A 12 0.01 -7.52 -5.02
N PHE A 13 -0.10 -8.50 -5.90
CA PHE A 13 -0.43 -8.30 -7.30
C PHE A 13 -1.44 -9.36 -7.71
N GLY A 14 -2.65 -8.91 -8.05
CA GLY A 14 -3.73 -9.76 -8.54
C GLY A 14 -4.31 -9.16 -9.81
N ARG A 15 -4.56 -10.01 -10.80
CA ARG A 15 -5.19 -9.65 -12.07
C ARG A 15 -6.14 -10.77 -12.46
N ASP A 16 -7.42 -10.46 -12.48
CA ASP A 16 -8.47 -11.38 -12.90
C ASP A 16 -9.05 -10.90 -14.23
N VAL A 17 -9.19 -11.82 -15.17
CA VAL A 17 -9.83 -11.57 -16.47
C VAL A 17 -10.95 -12.59 -16.62
N PHE A 18 -12.17 -12.09 -16.75
CA PHE A 18 -13.35 -12.88 -17.04
C PHE A 18 -13.91 -12.48 -18.39
N SER A 19 -14.04 -13.45 -19.29
CA SER A 19 -14.50 -13.22 -20.66
C SER A 19 -15.53 -14.26 -21.05
N ILE A 20 -16.60 -13.82 -21.73
CA ILE A 20 -17.60 -14.70 -22.34
C ILE A 20 -17.55 -14.46 -23.85
N GLU A 21 -16.93 -15.41 -24.55
CA GLU A 21 -16.65 -15.32 -25.98
C GLU A 21 -16.03 -13.95 -26.35
N ASP A 22 -16.27 -13.47 -27.57
CA ASP A 22 -15.84 -12.14 -28.02
C ASP A 22 -16.89 -11.06 -27.74
N THR A 23 -17.81 -11.27 -26.79
CA THR A 23 -18.94 -10.34 -26.55
C THR A 23 -18.81 -9.54 -25.25
N PHE A 24 -18.20 -10.13 -24.23
CA PHE A 24 -18.08 -9.56 -22.89
C PHE A 24 -16.69 -9.82 -22.31
N GLU A 25 -16.02 -8.77 -21.85
CA GLU A 25 -14.76 -8.87 -21.11
C GLU A 25 -14.84 -8.00 -19.85
N ASN A 26 -14.36 -8.56 -18.75
CA ASN A 26 -14.33 -7.92 -17.46
C ASN A 26 -12.99 -8.18 -16.79
N THR A 27 -12.25 -7.12 -16.50
CA THR A 27 -10.93 -7.22 -15.91
C THR A 27 -10.88 -6.47 -14.59
N TYR A 28 -10.34 -7.12 -13.57
CA TYR A 28 -10.02 -6.53 -12.28
C TYR A 28 -8.53 -6.60 -12.01
N GLY A 29 -7.93 -5.50 -11.58
CA GLY A 29 -6.54 -5.41 -11.15
C GLY A 29 -6.42 -4.84 -9.75
N ASN A 30 -5.49 -5.41 -8.98
CA ASN A 30 -5.17 -4.96 -7.63
C ASN A 30 -3.66 -5.10 -7.41
N THR A 31 -2.99 -3.95 -7.36
CA THR A 31 -1.58 -3.85 -7.04
C THR A 31 -1.43 -3.08 -5.74
N VAL A 32 -0.74 -3.66 -4.77
CA VAL A 32 -0.36 -2.99 -3.52
C VAL A 32 1.13 -3.19 -3.31
N LEU A 33 1.82 -2.11 -2.97
CA LEU A 33 3.20 -2.14 -2.51
C LEU A 33 3.28 -1.41 -1.18
N ASN A 34 3.88 -2.07 -0.19
CA ASN A 34 4.09 -1.52 1.13
C ASN A 34 5.56 -1.69 1.51
N PHE A 35 6.26 -0.57 1.58
CA PHE A 35 7.61 -0.47 2.10
C PHE A 35 7.53 0.06 3.52
N ARG A 36 8.15 -0.64 4.47
CA ARG A 36 8.21 -0.24 5.86
C ARG A 36 9.62 -0.26 6.38
N TRP A 37 10.02 0.83 7.03
CA TRP A 37 11.31 0.97 7.69
C TRP A 37 11.12 1.32 9.16
N ASN A 38 11.51 0.38 10.02
CA ASN A 38 11.60 0.62 11.46
C ASN A 38 13.05 1.00 11.80
N HIS A 39 13.22 2.15 12.43
CA HIS A 39 14.53 2.64 12.87
C HIS A 39 14.58 2.85 14.40
N LEU A 40 15.68 2.43 15.01
CA LEU A 40 15.99 2.64 16.41
C LEU A 40 17.03 3.77 16.54
N PHE A 41 16.61 4.95 16.98
CA PHE A 41 17.52 6.06 17.27
C PHE A 41 18.24 5.86 18.62
N SER A 42 17.54 5.28 19.59
CA SER A 42 18.08 4.88 20.90
C SER A 42 17.14 3.85 21.54
N ASP A 43 17.54 3.24 22.67
CA ASP A 43 16.70 2.32 23.44
C ASP A 43 15.34 2.91 23.88
N LYS A 44 15.17 4.23 23.74
CA LYS A 44 13.98 4.98 24.13
C LYS A 44 13.27 5.68 22.96
N LEU A 45 13.88 5.75 21.78
CA LEU A 45 13.32 6.46 20.63
C LEU A 45 13.34 5.59 19.37
N PHE A 46 12.14 5.32 18.87
CA PHE A 46 11.89 4.43 17.74
C PHE A 46 11.06 5.18 16.71
N SER A 47 11.34 4.96 15.43
CA SER A 47 10.48 5.44 14.35
C SER A 47 10.05 4.31 13.40
N ASN A 48 8.95 4.56 12.72
CA ASN A 48 8.36 3.67 11.74
C ASN A 48 7.89 4.49 10.53
N LEU A 49 8.62 4.39 9.43
CA LEU A 49 8.24 4.94 8.14
C LEU A 49 7.49 3.86 7.35
N SER A 50 6.32 4.17 6.82
CA SER A 50 5.58 3.33 5.89
C SER A 50 5.25 4.10 4.62
N LEU A 51 5.66 3.58 3.46
CA LEU A 51 5.32 4.08 2.14
C LEU A 51 4.42 3.04 1.48
N ILE A 52 3.18 3.43 1.20
CA ILE A 52 2.15 2.54 0.69
C ILE A 52 1.69 3.09 -0.65
N TYR A 53 1.81 2.27 -1.68
CA TYR A 53 1.27 2.52 -3.00
C TYR A 53 0.20 1.48 -3.30
N SER A 54 -0.91 1.91 -3.87
CA SER A 54 -1.91 1.00 -4.41
C SER A 54 -2.48 1.49 -5.73
N ASP A 55 -2.73 0.55 -6.63
CA ASP A 55 -3.40 0.77 -7.91
C ASP A 55 -4.49 -0.30 -8.04
N TYR A 56 -5.73 0.16 -8.13
CA TYR A 56 -6.89 -0.67 -8.37
C TYR A 56 -7.50 -0.23 -9.69
N ASP A 57 -7.65 -1.16 -10.62
CA ASP A 57 -8.25 -0.91 -11.92
C ASP A 57 -9.37 -1.90 -12.23
N TYR A 58 -10.35 -1.41 -12.95
CA TYR A 58 -11.49 -2.14 -13.44
C TYR A 58 -11.74 -1.76 -14.89
N ASN A 59 -11.90 -2.77 -15.74
CA ASN A 59 -12.27 -2.59 -17.13
C ASN A 59 -13.47 -3.47 -17.47
N LEU A 60 -14.49 -2.88 -18.09
CA LEU A 60 -15.65 -3.56 -18.63
C LEU A 60 -15.80 -3.24 -20.12
N LYS A 61 -15.71 -4.27 -20.96
CA LYS A 61 -15.94 -4.16 -22.40
C LYS A 61 -17.14 -4.99 -22.83
N LEU A 62 -18.00 -4.39 -23.65
CA LEU A 62 -19.16 -5.03 -24.28
C LEU A 62 -19.07 -4.81 -25.79
N ASN A 63 -18.56 -5.80 -26.52
CA ASN A 63 -18.26 -5.67 -27.95
C ASN A 63 -19.51 -5.56 -28.82
N PHE A 64 -20.65 -6.11 -28.37
CA PHE A 64 -21.93 -6.05 -29.09
C PHE A 64 -22.56 -4.65 -29.15
N VAL A 65 -22.10 -3.72 -28.32
CA VAL A 65 -22.53 -2.31 -28.27
C VAL A 65 -21.37 -1.33 -28.34
N GLU A 66 -20.16 -1.80 -28.72
CA GLU A 66 -18.93 -1.01 -28.76
C GLU A 66 -18.69 -0.19 -27.48
N PHE A 67 -19.01 -0.77 -26.32
CA PHE A 67 -18.90 -0.09 -25.02
C PHE A 67 -17.60 -0.50 -24.32
N ASP A 68 -16.81 0.48 -23.90
CA ASP A 68 -15.59 0.30 -23.11
C ASP A 68 -15.64 1.26 -21.91
N TRP A 69 -15.63 0.70 -20.71
CA TRP A 69 -15.61 1.45 -19.47
C TRP A 69 -14.40 1.09 -18.62
N ILE A 70 -13.55 2.08 -18.42
CA ILE A 70 -12.34 1.98 -17.62
C ILE A 70 -12.53 2.85 -16.38
N SER A 71 -12.31 2.24 -15.22
CA SER A 71 -12.30 2.91 -13.92
C SER A 71 -11.08 2.47 -13.13
N GLY A 72 -10.53 3.37 -12.32
CA GLY A 72 -9.42 3.02 -11.47
C GLY A 72 -9.14 4.07 -10.42
N ILE A 73 -8.44 3.66 -9.37
CA ILE A 73 -7.97 4.54 -8.31
C ILE A 73 -6.54 4.18 -7.96
N ARG A 74 -5.70 5.22 -7.97
CA ARG A 74 -4.31 5.15 -7.55
C ARG A 74 -4.14 5.96 -6.29
N ASN A 75 -3.61 5.31 -5.25
CA ASN A 75 -3.34 5.94 -3.98
C ASN A 75 -1.86 5.82 -3.63
N PHE A 76 -1.33 6.90 -3.08
CA PHE A 76 0.00 6.93 -2.49
C PHE A 76 -0.11 7.54 -1.10
N ASN A 77 0.37 6.82 -0.08
CA ASN A 77 0.28 7.23 1.30
C ASN A 77 1.64 7.10 2.00
N ILE A 78 1.99 8.11 2.78
CA ILE A 78 3.22 8.17 3.56
C ILE A 78 2.80 8.30 5.02
N LYS A 79 3.28 7.37 5.85
CA LYS A 79 3.14 7.45 7.31
C LYS A 79 4.49 7.51 7.94
N TYR A 80 4.68 8.41 8.89
CA TYR A 80 5.90 8.44 9.67
C TYR A 80 5.60 8.68 11.14
N ASP A 81 5.75 7.62 11.94
CA ASP A 81 5.41 7.59 13.36
C ASP A 81 6.66 7.50 14.23
N PHE A 82 6.63 8.16 15.38
CA PHE A 82 7.64 8.10 16.43
C PHE A 82 7.05 7.62 17.74
N LYS A 83 7.81 6.79 18.46
CA LYS A 83 7.53 6.36 19.83
C LYS A 83 8.72 6.74 20.70
N HIS A 84 8.49 7.64 21.65
CA HIS A 84 9.53 8.15 22.54
C HIS A 84 9.18 7.89 24.01
N TYR A 85 10.00 7.10 24.68
CA TYR A 85 9.90 6.77 26.10
C TYR A 85 10.77 7.75 26.91
N ILE A 86 10.18 8.85 27.37
CA ILE A 86 10.90 9.85 28.18
C ILE A 86 11.36 9.22 29.50
N ASN A 87 10.49 8.44 30.14
CA ASN A 87 10.78 7.62 31.31
C ASN A 87 9.78 6.45 31.40
N ASN A 88 9.88 5.64 32.46
CA ASN A 88 9.01 4.46 32.65
C ASN A 88 7.51 4.80 32.85
N LYS A 89 7.17 6.08 33.03
CA LYS A 89 5.80 6.57 33.26
C LYS A 89 5.25 7.40 32.10
N ILE A 90 6.12 7.95 31.24
CA ILE A 90 5.75 8.91 30.19
C ILE A 90 6.23 8.41 28.83
N LYS A 91 5.27 8.21 27.92
CA LYS A 91 5.49 7.84 26.52
C LYS A 91 4.80 8.84 25.61
N LEU A 92 5.55 9.41 24.67
CA LEU A 92 5.05 10.28 23.62
C LEU A 92 4.94 9.51 22.31
N GLN A 93 3.85 9.75 21.58
CA GLN A 93 3.61 9.22 20.24
C GLN A 93 3.16 10.36 19.34
N TYR A 94 3.86 10.54 18.22
CA TYR A 94 3.62 11.64 17.29
C TYR A 94 4.07 11.22 15.90
N GLY A 95 3.50 11.84 14.86
CA GLY A 95 3.77 11.46 13.48
C GLY A 95 2.89 12.18 12.49
N ILE A 96 3.06 11.81 11.22
CA ILE A 96 2.26 12.28 10.08
C ILE A 96 1.69 11.07 9.30
N ASN A 97 0.56 11.28 8.62
CA ASN A 97 -0.25 10.23 7.98
C ASN A 97 -0.80 10.69 6.63
#